data_AF-A0A1E8EYB0-F1
#
_entry.id   AF-A0A1E8EYB0-F1
#
_cell.length_a   1.000
_cell.length_b   1.000
_cell.length_c   1.000
_cell.angle_alpha   90.00
_cell.angle_beta   90.00
_cell.angle_gamma   90.00
#
_symmetry.space_group_name_H-M   'P 1'
#
loop_
_entity.id
_entity.type
_entity.pdbx_description
1 polymer ?
#
loop_
_entity_poly.entity_id
_entity_poly.type
_entity_poly.pdbx_seq_one_letter_code
_entity_poly.pdbx_strand_id
1 'polypeptide(L)'
;MLREYVSGEKIKDYIKRKGLSKKLALNLIELIEEFKRLKFKKLDMRGEHIFIQKDESVKVIDPRKSFSKKVPIPYSLIKAIDKAGALEDFIRILINYRPDLLIKWKRALTR
;
A
#
# COMPACT_ATOMS: atom_id res chain seq x y z
N MET A 1 -24.57 -6.47 9.32
CA MET A 1 -23.72 -7.03 8.24
C MET A 1 -22.61 -7.85 8.88
N LEU A 2 -22.68 -9.19 8.80
CA LEU A 2 -21.56 -10.06 9.17
C LEU A 2 -20.47 -9.91 8.08
N ARG A 3 -19.24 -9.62 8.47
CA ARG A 3 -18.06 -9.64 7.58
C ARG A 3 -17.25 -10.88 7.92
N GLU A 4 -16.70 -11.54 6.92
CA GLU A 4 -15.71 -12.59 7.13
C GLU A 4 -14.55 -12.05 7.96
N TYR A 5 -14.08 -12.84 8.92
CA TYR A 5 -12.87 -12.54 9.67
C TYR A 5 -11.70 -12.56 8.70
N VAL A 6 -11.03 -11.42 8.54
CA VAL A 6 -9.81 -11.35 7.73
C VAL A 6 -8.64 -11.67 8.66
N SER A 7 -8.10 -12.87 8.49
CA SER A 7 -6.84 -13.28 9.12
C SER A 7 -5.68 -12.36 8.71
N GLY A 8 -4.57 -12.41 9.45
CA GLY A 8 -3.35 -11.69 9.09
C GLY A 8 -3.01 -10.54 10.05
N GLU A 9 -1.84 -9.97 9.85
CA GLU A 9 -1.29 -8.90 10.69
C GLU A 9 -1.39 -7.56 9.96
N LYS A 10 -1.64 -6.46 10.69
CA LYS A 10 -1.62 -5.13 10.10
C LYS A 10 -0.24 -4.85 9.52
N ILE A 11 -0.18 -4.18 8.37
CA ILE A 11 1.08 -3.92 7.63
C ILE A 11 2.20 -3.36 8.50
N LYS A 12 1.89 -2.36 9.34
CA LYS A 12 2.88 -1.74 10.23
C LYS A 12 3.46 -2.75 11.23
N ASP A 13 2.61 -3.56 11.82
CA ASP A 13 3.00 -4.51 12.87
C ASP A 13 3.77 -5.70 12.25
N TYR A 14 3.35 -6.16 11.07
CA TYR A 14 4.06 -7.18 10.31
C TYR A 14 5.47 -6.72 9.94
N ILE A 15 5.62 -5.54 9.31
CA ILE A 15 6.92 -5.02 8.88
C ILE A 15 7.84 -4.78 10.09
N LYS A 16 7.32 -4.25 11.21
CA LYS A 16 8.13 -4.08 12.42
C LYS A 16 8.66 -5.39 12.98
N ARG A 17 7.92 -6.48 12.83
CA ARG A 17 8.25 -7.79 13.39
C ARG A 17 9.13 -8.64 12.46
N LYS A 18 8.89 -8.59 11.15
CA LYS A 18 9.53 -9.46 10.14
C LYS A 18 10.38 -8.72 9.10
N GLY A 19 10.33 -7.40 9.07
CA GLY A 19 10.91 -6.59 8.01
C GLY A 19 10.04 -6.55 6.75
N LEU A 20 10.48 -5.75 5.78
CA LEU A 20 9.86 -5.67 4.45
C LEU A 20 10.62 -6.58 3.48
N SER A 21 10.02 -7.73 3.14
CA SER A 21 10.58 -8.59 2.11
C SER A 21 10.37 -7.99 0.72
N LYS A 22 11.19 -8.43 -0.26
CA LYS A 22 11.00 -8.06 -1.67
C LYS A 22 9.62 -8.50 -2.17
N LYS A 23 9.16 -9.71 -1.80
CA LYS A 23 7.86 -10.24 -2.21
C LYS A 23 6.72 -9.38 -1.66
N LEU A 24 6.77 -9.03 -0.38
CA LEU A 24 5.79 -8.14 0.24
C LEU A 24 5.76 -6.77 -0.45
N ALA A 25 6.92 -6.18 -0.72
CA ALA A 25 7.00 -4.90 -1.43
C ALA A 25 6.36 -4.97 -2.83
N LEU A 26 6.62 -6.04 -3.59
CA LEU A 26 6.00 -6.25 -4.91
C LEU A 26 4.48 -6.39 -4.80
N ASN A 27 3.98 -7.19 -3.86
CA ASN A 27 2.54 -7.34 -3.63
C ASN A 27 1.86 -6.00 -3.29
N LEU A 28 2.54 -5.13 -2.52
CA LEU A 28 2.04 -3.79 -2.21
C LEU A 28 2.04 -2.86 -3.43
N ILE A 29 3.02 -2.98 -4.32
CA ILE A 29 3.07 -2.22 -5.59
C ILE A 29 1.95 -2.67 -6.53
N GLU A 30 1.75 -3.97 -6.66
CA GLU A 30 0.65 -4.54 -7.46
C GLU A 30 -0.70 -4.08 -6.93
N LEU A 31 -0.89 -4.09 -5.61
CA LEU A 31 -2.11 -3.59 -4.97
C LEU A 31 -2.42 -2.14 -5.36
N ILE A 32 -1.41 -1.25 -5.35
CA ILE A 32 -1.58 0.15 -5.77
C ILE A 32 -2.06 0.24 -7.23
N GLU A 33 -1.49 -0.58 -8.11
CA GLU A 33 -1.84 -0.60 -9.53
C GLU A 33 -3.23 -1.21 -9.77
N GLU A 34 -3.63 -2.22 -9.00
CA GLU A 34 -4.98 -2.77 -9.05
C GLU A 34 -6.02 -1.72 -8.67
N PHE A 35 -5.79 -0.95 -7.61
CA PHE A 35 -6.69 0.15 -7.24
C PHE A 35 -6.83 1.18 -8.34
N LYS A 36 -5.74 1.49 -9.04
CA LYS A 36 -5.75 2.39 -10.19
C LYS A 36 -6.50 1.80 -11.38
N ARG A 37 -6.27 0.52 -11.72
CA ARG A 37 -6.98 -0.21 -12.80
C ARG A 37 -8.48 -0.23 -12.54
N LEU A 38 -8.87 -0.47 -11.29
CA LEU A 38 -10.26 -0.49 -10.84
C LEU A 38 -10.85 0.93 -10.67
N LYS A 39 -10.12 1.98 -11.10
CA LYS A 39 -10.53 3.40 -11.08
C LYS A 39 -10.99 3.88 -9.70
N PHE A 40 -10.46 3.31 -8.62
CA PHE A 40 -10.73 3.83 -7.28
C PHE A 40 -10.26 5.27 -7.20
N LYS A 41 -11.16 6.17 -6.79
CA LYS A 41 -10.86 7.62 -6.76
C LYS A 41 -9.81 7.97 -5.72
N LYS A 42 -9.62 7.15 -4.68
CA LYS A 42 -8.62 7.34 -3.62
C LYS A 42 -7.74 6.10 -3.51
N LEU A 43 -6.49 6.25 -3.96
CA LEU A 43 -5.38 5.31 -3.73
C LEU A 43 -4.91 5.33 -2.26
N ASP A 44 -5.39 6.29 -1.47
CA ASP A 44 -5.11 6.44 -0.06
C ASP A 44 -6.02 5.53 0.78
N MET A 45 -5.78 4.23 0.68
CA MET A 45 -6.27 3.31 1.69
C MET A 45 -5.45 3.54 2.95
N ARG A 46 -6.13 3.69 4.08
CA ARG A 46 -5.43 3.75 5.36
C ARG A 46 -4.67 2.44 5.55
N GLY A 47 -3.38 2.50 5.88
CA GLY A 47 -2.57 1.31 6.16
C GLY A 47 -3.16 0.42 7.27
N GLU A 48 -4.05 0.98 8.09
CA GLU A 48 -4.82 0.26 9.10
C GLU A 48 -5.83 -0.76 8.54
N HIS A 49 -6.20 -0.65 7.26
CA HIS A 49 -7.08 -1.59 6.56
C HIS A 49 -6.31 -2.60 5.71
N ILE A 50 -4.98 -2.60 5.77
CA ILE A 50 -4.10 -3.47 4.99
C ILE A 50 -3.57 -4.57 5.91
N PHE A 51 -3.91 -5.82 5.57
CA PHE A 51 -3.57 -7.01 6.33
C PHE A 51 -2.67 -7.92 5.51
N ILE A 52 -1.54 -8.28 6.10
CA ILE A 52 -0.54 -9.17 5.53
C ILE A 52 -0.84 -10.60 6.00
N GLN A 53 -1.01 -11.50 5.05
CA GLN A 53 -1.20 -12.93 5.32
C GLN A 53 0.14 -13.62 5.59
N LYS A 54 0.10 -14.87 6.05
CA LYS A 54 1.30 -15.66 6.34
C LYS A 54 2.21 -15.85 5.11
N ASP A 55 1.63 -15.89 3.92
CA ASP A 55 2.31 -16.04 2.63
C ASP A 55 2.72 -14.69 2.00
N GLU A 56 2.55 -13.59 2.74
CA GLU A 56 2.79 -12.21 2.32
C GLU A 56 1.81 -11.66 1.28
N SER A 57 0.72 -12.39 0.99
CA SER A 57 -0.40 -11.82 0.23
C SER A 57 -1.07 -10.70 1.03
N VAL A 58 -1.63 -9.72 0.32
CA VAL A 58 -2.17 -8.50 0.92
C VAL A 58 -3.68 -8.48 0.78
N LYS A 59 -4.39 -8.33 1.89
CA LYS A 59 -5.86 -8.20 1.93
C LYS A 59 -6.28 -6.82 2.43
N VAL A 60 -7.40 -6.36 1.91
CA VAL A 60 -7.97 -5.03 2.20
C VAL A 60 -9.39 -5.20 2.68
N ILE A 61 -9.67 -4.75 3.90
CA ILE A 61 -10.99 -5.01 4.51
C ILE A 61 -12.03 -3.95 4.18
N ASP A 62 -11.70 -2.67 4.01
CA ASP A 62 -12.73 -1.65 3.74
C ASP A 62 -12.31 -0.58 2.73
N PRO A 63 -12.52 -0.82 1.42
CA PRO A 63 -12.25 0.19 0.39
C PRO A 63 -13.34 1.27 0.31
N ARG A 64 -14.44 1.19 1.08
CA ARG A 64 -15.69 1.93 0.81
C ARG A 64 -15.66 3.44 1.12
N LYS A 65 -14.67 3.96 1.87
CA LYS A 65 -14.50 5.41 2.11
C LYS A 65 -13.56 6.11 1.11
N SER A 66 -13.22 5.46 -0.01
CA SER A 66 -12.24 5.94 -0.99
C SER A 66 -12.80 6.76 -2.18
N PHE A 67 -14.01 7.34 -2.08
CA PHE A 67 -14.66 7.96 -3.24
C PHE A 67 -14.61 9.49 -3.33
N SER A 68 -14.15 10.21 -2.30
CA SER A 68 -14.36 11.67 -2.21
C SER A 68 -13.18 12.59 -2.61
N LYS A 69 -11.93 12.11 -2.60
CA LYS A 69 -10.76 12.93 -3.02
C LYS A 69 -9.81 12.15 -3.93
N LYS A 70 -9.42 12.76 -5.05
CA LYS A 70 -8.43 12.25 -5.99
C LYS A 70 -7.04 12.39 -5.37
N VAL A 71 -6.54 11.32 -4.75
CA VAL A 71 -5.16 11.27 -4.25
C VAL A 71 -4.35 10.35 -5.18
N PRO A 72 -3.43 10.90 -5.99
CA PRO A 72 -2.64 10.12 -6.95
C PRO A 72 -1.53 9.28 -6.29
N ILE A 73 -1.29 9.49 -4.99
CA ILE A 73 -0.24 8.86 -4.20
C ILE A 73 -0.90 8.14 -3.01
N PRO A 74 -0.53 6.88 -2.70
CA PRO A 74 -1.08 6.14 -1.57
C PRO A 74 -0.44 6.59 -0.25
N TYR A 75 -0.68 7.85 0.15
CA TYR A 75 0.01 8.51 1.27
C TYR A 75 -0.05 7.72 2.58
N SER A 76 -1.22 7.19 2.95
CA SER A 76 -1.36 6.41 4.18
C SER A 76 -0.62 5.07 4.17
N LEU A 77 -0.48 4.43 3.01
CA LEU A 77 0.33 3.22 2.86
C LEU A 77 1.81 3.56 3.04
N ILE A 78 2.30 4.57 2.32
CA ILE A 78 3.68 5.06 2.43
C ILE A 78 3.99 5.44 3.88
N LYS A 79 3.10 6.18 4.54
CA LYS A 79 3.22 6.57 5.95
C LYS A 79 3.22 5.37 6.91
N ALA A 80 2.49 4.30 6.59
CA ALA A 80 2.49 3.10 7.42
C ALA A 80 3.81 2.33 7.31
N ILE A 81 4.38 2.24 6.10
CA ILE A 81 5.69 1.64 5.83
C ILE A 81 6.80 2.48 6.49
N ASP A 82 6.72 3.80 6.38
CA ASP A 82 7.65 4.75 7.00
C ASP A 82 7.66 4.65 8.53
N LYS A 83 6.47 4.63 9.15
CA LYS A 83 6.33 4.38 10.60
C LYS A 83 6.84 3.00 11.04
N ALA A 84 7.05 2.08 10.11
CA ALA A 84 7.64 0.77 10.35
C ALA A 84 9.15 0.73 10.06
N GLY A 85 9.75 1.84 9.59
CA GLY A 85 11.19 1.97 9.33
C GLY A 85 11.64 1.39 7.99
N ALA A 86 10.72 1.05 7.07
CA ALA A 86 11.04 0.33 5.83
C ALA A 86 10.82 1.17 4.57
N LEU A 87 10.73 2.50 4.69
CA LEU A 87 10.42 3.38 3.56
C LEU A 87 11.51 3.33 2.49
N GLU A 88 12.78 3.43 2.89
CA GLU A 88 13.90 3.45 1.94
C GLU A 88 13.99 2.15 1.13
N ASP A 89 13.85 1.00 1.80
CA ASP A 89 13.80 -0.30 1.14
C ASP A 89 12.63 -0.42 0.16
N PHE A 90 11.44 0.05 0.56
CA PHE A 90 10.27 0.06 -0.30
C PHE A 90 10.49 0.93 -1.54
N ILE A 91 11.04 2.14 -1.39
CA ILE A 91 11.32 3.05 -2.50
C ILE A 91 12.38 2.46 -3.44
N ARG A 92 13.43 1.83 -2.90
CA ARG A 92 14.46 1.14 -3.71
C ARG A 92 13.83 0.05 -4.58
N ILE A 93 12.95 -0.77 -4.01
CA ILE A 93 12.24 -1.83 -4.76
C ILE A 93 11.28 -1.22 -5.78
N LEU A 94 10.54 -0.16 -5.42
CA LEU A 94 9.62 0.55 -6.30
C LEU A 94 10.35 1.14 -7.52
N ILE A 95 11.52 1.75 -7.34
CA ILE A 95 12.32 2.31 -8.44
C ILE A 95 12.76 1.20 -9.40
N ASN A 96 13.21 0.07 -8.87
CA ASN A 96 13.67 -1.05 -9.70
C ASN A 96 12.53 -1.74 -10.45
N TYR A 97 11.34 -1.83 -9.87
CA TYR A 97 10.22 -2.57 -10.44
C TYR A 97 9.27 -1.69 -11.27
N ARG A 98 8.95 -0.48 -10.80
CA ARG A 98 7.99 0.45 -11.39
C ARG A 98 8.44 1.92 -11.23
N PRO A 99 9.54 2.32 -11.89
CA PRO A 99 10.05 3.70 -11.80
C PRO A 99 9.04 4.73 -12.33
N ASP A 100 8.16 4.34 -13.25
CA ASP A 100 7.10 5.18 -13.81
C ASP A 100 6.10 5.67 -12.74
N LEU A 101 5.86 4.87 -11.69
CA LEU A 101 5.00 5.27 -10.58
C LEU A 101 5.64 6.39 -9.78
N LEU A 102 6.94 6.29 -9.50
CA LEU A 102 7.67 7.34 -8.81
C LEU A 102 7.67 8.66 -9.60
N ILE A 103 7.86 8.59 -10.93
CA ILE A 103 7.80 9.77 -11.81
C ILE A 103 6.41 10.42 -11.76
N LYS A 104 5.35 9.61 -11.83
CA LYS A 104 3.96 10.09 -11.73
C LYS A 104 3.68 10.74 -10.37
N TRP A 105 4.18 10.15 -9.29
CA TRP A 105 4.01 10.70 -7.94
C TRP A 105 4.78 12.01 -7.77
N LYS A 106 6.02 12.10 -8.25
CA LYS A 106 6.80 13.35 -8.23
C LYS A 106 6.06 14.48 -8.95
N ARG A 107 5.53 14.23 -10.15
CA ARG A 107 4.73 15.20 -10.92
C ARG A 107 3.44 15.63 -10.22
N ALA A 108 2.89 14.79 -9.35
CA ALA A 108 1.68 15.10 -8.60
C ALA A 108 1.95 15.91 -7.32
N LEU A 109 3.18 15.90 -6.79
CA LEU A 109 3.60 16.69 -5.64
C LEU A 109 3.98 18.14 -6.00
N THR A 110 4.36 18.40 -7.24
CA THR A 110 4.74 19.72 -7.75
C THR A 110 3.56 20.52 -8.35
N ARG A 111 2.32 20.13 -8.05
CA ARG A 111 1.09 20.79 -8.52
C ARG A 111 0.32 21.44 -7.40
#